data_AF-A0A448YI41-F1
#
_entry.id   AF-A0A448YI41-F1
#
_cell.length_a   1.000
_cell.length_b   1.000
_cell.length_c   1.000
_cell.angle_alpha   90.00
_cell.angle_beta   90.00
_cell.angle_gamma   90.00
#
_symmetry.space_group_name_H-M   'P 1'
#
loop_
_entity.id
_entity.type
_entity.pdbx_description
1 polymer ?
#
loop_
_entity_poly.entity_id
_entity_poly.type
_entity_poly.pdbx_seq_one_letter_code
_entity_poly.pdbx_strand_id
1 'polypeptide(L)'
;MGKKGKNSKKEAEVAEPEKEIDWDEGTKKVSKKQLEKQRKQDEASEKKKEREQLLKMEEEVNASGKKKGKGKEKNSKKGKQAAHSSGLDDALNAVGGGKPSTINAEGLDDAIAALSLLKKDVVSDTEIDRHPERRFKAALAAYTERRLPELREENPGMRKRQLEELAYKEFQKSDENPLNKETNVAFNATDEDVQNLKKSIKQKRTKKFER
;
A
#
# COMPACT_ATOMS: atom_id res chain seq x y z
N MET A 1 -19.65 -63.15 47.20
CA MET A 1 -20.04 -63.48 45.81
C MET A 1 -20.83 -62.32 45.20
N GLY A 2 -20.54 -61.96 43.94
CA GLY A 2 -21.40 -61.21 43.00
C GLY A 2 -21.53 -59.69 43.26
N LYS A 3 -21.37 -58.77 42.31
CA LYS A 3 -21.22 -58.87 40.84
C LYS A 3 -20.56 -57.57 40.34
N LYS A 4 -19.72 -57.74 39.31
CA LYS A 4 -19.07 -56.71 38.47
C LYS A 4 -20.11 -55.86 37.72
N GLY A 5 -19.72 -54.65 37.32
CA GLY A 5 -20.46 -53.89 36.31
C GLY A 5 -19.97 -52.48 35.99
N LYS A 6 -18.66 -52.29 35.70
CA LYS A 6 -18.22 -51.13 34.91
C LYS A 6 -18.63 -51.38 33.46
N ASN A 7 -19.53 -50.57 32.90
CA ASN A 7 -19.53 -50.29 31.47
C ASN A 7 -20.23 -48.97 31.13
N SER A 8 -19.56 -48.24 30.24
CA SER A 8 -19.79 -46.90 29.71
C SER A 8 -20.80 -46.82 28.56
N LYS A 9 -21.41 -45.63 28.39
CA LYS A 9 -22.03 -44.98 27.17
C LYS A 9 -23.43 -44.41 27.53
N LYS A 10 -23.86 -43.20 27.15
CA LYS A 10 -23.38 -42.13 26.25
C LYS A 10 -24.29 -40.89 26.42
N GLU A 11 -23.72 -39.69 26.21
CA GLU A 11 -24.31 -38.47 25.60
C GLU A 11 -25.50 -37.73 26.26
N ALA A 12 -25.25 -36.51 26.76
CA ALA A 12 -25.94 -35.24 26.41
C ALA A 12 -25.57 -34.11 27.41
N GLU A 13 -25.71 -32.85 26.97
CA GLU A 13 -25.58 -31.57 27.73
C GLU A 13 -24.13 -31.01 27.79
N VAL A 14 -23.66 -30.13 26.87
CA VAL A 14 -24.12 -28.79 26.43
C VAL A 14 -24.19 -27.78 27.57
N ALA A 15 -23.50 -26.65 27.35
CA ALA A 15 -23.58 -25.38 28.08
C ALA A 15 -22.89 -25.31 29.45
N GLU A 16 -21.59 -24.97 29.44
CA GLU A 16 -21.08 -24.11 30.50
C GLU A 16 -21.63 -22.69 30.31
N PRO A 17 -22.02 -22.03 31.42
CA PRO A 17 -23.00 -20.97 31.41
C PRO A 17 -22.46 -19.67 30.84
N GLU A 18 -23.32 -19.07 30.02
CA GLU A 18 -23.34 -17.68 29.61
C GLU A 18 -22.95 -16.77 30.79
N LYS A 19 -21.81 -16.09 30.67
CA LYS A 19 -21.63 -14.81 31.36
C LYS A 19 -22.50 -13.82 30.62
N GLU A 20 -23.79 -13.86 30.95
CA GLU A 20 -24.74 -12.79 30.70
C GLU A 20 -24.06 -11.51 31.14
N ILE A 21 -23.74 -10.69 30.13
CA ILE A 21 -23.30 -9.33 30.32
C ILE A 21 -24.52 -8.63 30.90
N ASP A 22 -24.41 -8.25 32.17
CA ASP A 22 -25.41 -7.52 32.93
C ASP A 22 -25.67 -6.17 32.22
N TRP A 23 -26.64 -6.15 31.31
CA TRP A 23 -27.02 -4.99 30.50
C TRP A 23 -28.15 -4.17 31.15
N ASP A 24 -28.39 -4.33 32.45
CA ASP A 24 -29.54 -3.74 33.14
C ASP A 24 -29.21 -2.81 34.33
N GLU A 25 -28.11 -2.04 34.23
CA GLU A 25 -27.93 -0.82 35.05
C GLU A 25 -27.71 0.44 34.20
N GLY A 26 -28.59 0.63 33.22
CA GLY A 26 -28.66 1.82 32.38
C GLY A 26 -29.74 2.83 32.77
N THR A 27 -30.26 2.84 34.01
CA THR A 27 -31.30 3.81 34.42
C THR A 27 -30.98 4.52 35.73
N LYS A 28 -30.13 5.55 35.67
CA LYS A 28 -30.22 6.80 36.46
C LYS A 28 -29.04 7.72 36.15
N LYS A 29 -29.20 8.59 35.14
CA LYS A 29 -28.54 9.91 34.95
C LYS A 29 -27.13 10.13 35.57
N VAL A 30 -26.20 9.16 35.51
CA VAL A 30 -24.78 9.45 35.73
C VAL A 30 -24.29 10.13 34.46
N SER A 31 -23.99 11.41 34.62
CA SER A 31 -24.07 12.41 33.56
C SER A 31 -23.38 11.98 32.25
N LYS A 32 -24.11 12.09 31.14
CA LYS A 32 -23.61 11.95 29.76
C LYS A 32 -22.30 12.72 29.51
N LYS A 33 -22.10 13.80 30.28
CA LYS A 33 -20.91 14.66 30.33
C LYS A 33 -19.68 14.02 31.00
N GLN A 34 -19.86 13.14 31.99
CA GLN A 34 -18.78 12.39 32.64
C GLN A 34 -18.23 11.30 31.70
N LEU A 35 -19.12 10.61 30.97
CA LEU A 35 -18.76 9.54 30.04
C LEU A 35 -18.00 10.06 28.82
N GLU A 36 -18.41 11.21 28.27
CA GLU A 36 -17.71 11.88 27.18
C GLU A 36 -16.34 12.43 27.62
N LYS A 37 -16.22 12.92 28.85
CA LYS A 37 -14.95 13.36 29.43
C LYS A 37 -13.97 12.20 29.64
N GLN A 38 -14.46 11.03 30.07
CA GLN A 38 -13.65 9.82 30.20
C GLN A 38 -13.17 9.32 28.83
N ARG A 39 -14.07 9.21 27.84
CA ARG A 39 -13.69 8.81 26.47
C ARG A 39 -12.64 9.75 25.85
N LYS A 40 -12.75 11.06 26.08
CA LYS A 40 -11.76 12.04 25.59
C LYS A 40 -10.41 11.95 26.31
N GLN A 41 -10.40 11.54 27.58
CA GLN A 41 -9.14 11.30 28.31
C GLN A 41 -8.47 9.99 27.87
N ASP A 42 -9.25 8.95 27.62
CA ASP A 42 -8.75 7.67 27.13
C ASP A 42 -8.15 7.82 25.73
N GLU A 43 -8.84 8.48 24.81
CA GLU A 43 -8.35 8.78 23.46
C GLU A 43 -7.10 9.67 23.47
N ALA A 44 -7.03 10.65 24.38
CA ALA A 44 -5.84 11.48 24.55
C ALA A 44 -4.65 10.70 25.13
N SER A 45 -4.91 9.69 25.97
CA SER A 45 -3.87 8.82 26.51
C SER A 45 -3.33 7.85 25.45
N GLU A 46 -4.20 7.37 24.57
CA GLU A 46 -3.83 6.51 23.44
C GLU A 46 -3.03 7.27 22.40
N LYS A 47 -3.47 8.48 22.02
CA LYS A 47 -2.71 9.36 21.11
C LYS A 47 -1.34 9.75 21.65
N LYS A 48 -1.19 9.90 22.96
CA LYS A 48 0.12 10.14 23.60
C LYS A 48 1.01 8.91 23.56
N LYS A 49 0.46 7.73 23.86
CA LYS A 49 1.20 6.46 23.79
C LYS A 49 1.65 6.15 22.37
N GLU A 50 0.81 6.37 21.37
CA GLU A 50 1.15 6.17 19.96
C GLU A 50 2.26 7.14 19.52
N ARG A 51 2.16 8.43 19.87
CA ARG A 51 3.21 9.41 19.59
C ARG A 51 4.53 9.06 20.27
N GLU A 52 4.50 8.58 21.50
CA GLU A 52 5.69 8.16 22.24
C GLU A 52 6.32 6.89 21.65
N GLN A 53 5.50 5.93 21.19
CA GLN A 53 5.98 4.75 20.46
C GLN A 53 6.66 5.14 19.15
N LEU A 54 6.09 6.09 18.40
CA LEU A 54 6.65 6.57 17.14
C LEU A 54 7.97 7.31 17.36
N LEU A 55 8.05 8.15 18.39
CA LEU A 55 9.28 8.86 18.76
C LEU A 55 10.36 7.90 19.26
N LYS A 56 9.98 6.83 19.95
CA LYS A 56 10.90 5.78 20.37
C LYS A 56 11.41 4.94 19.19
N MET A 57 10.57 4.63 18.21
CA MET A 57 11.00 4.00 16.96
C MET A 57 11.97 4.90 16.19
N GLU A 58 11.72 6.21 16.12
CA GLU A 58 12.65 7.18 15.53
C GLU A 58 13.98 7.24 16.30
N GLU A 59 13.94 7.26 17.65
CA GLU A 59 15.15 7.25 18.48
C GLU A 59 15.94 5.94 18.40
N GLU A 60 15.30 4.77 18.29
CA GLU A 60 15.98 3.48 18.13
C GLU A 60 16.67 3.37 16.76
N VAL A 61 16.07 3.92 15.71
CA VAL A 61 16.69 4.01 14.37
C VAL A 61 17.86 5.00 14.38
N ASN A 62 17.78 6.09 15.14
CA ASN A 62 18.86 7.08 15.24
C ASN A 62 20.00 6.64 16.19
N ALA A 63 19.68 5.89 17.26
CA ALA A 63 20.64 5.42 18.26
C ALA A 63 21.40 4.16 17.82
N SER A 64 20.80 3.32 16.97
CA SER A 64 21.50 2.16 16.37
C SER A 64 22.64 2.54 15.42
N GLY A 65 22.73 3.82 15.03
CA GLY A 65 23.87 4.37 14.28
C GLY A 65 25.13 4.70 15.10
N LYS A 66 25.13 4.59 16.45
CA LYS A 66 26.20 5.18 17.28
C LYS A 66 26.88 4.30 18.34
N LYS A 67 26.84 2.96 18.24
CA LYS A 67 27.67 2.09 19.10
C LYS A 67 28.22 0.85 18.41
N LYS A 68 29.44 0.96 17.85
CA LYS A 68 30.47 -0.10 17.95
C LYS A 68 31.88 0.44 17.65
N GLY A 69 32.77 0.33 18.64
CA GLY A 69 34.22 0.15 18.44
C GLY A 69 35.13 1.37 18.59
N LYS A 70 35.58 1.66 19.82
CA LYS A 70 36.89 2.29 20.07
C LYS A 70 37.97 1.22 19.94
N GLY A 71 39.01 1.50 19.15
CA GLY A 71 40.29 0.78 19.22
C GLY A 71 40.97 0.54 17.87
N LYS A 72 41.86 1.47 17.51
CA LYS A 72 43.23 1.29 16.98
C LYS A 72 43.54 2.26 15.84
N GLU A 73 44.38 3.21 16.18
CA GLU A 73 45.06 4.17 15.33
C GLU A 73 45.89 3.44 14.26
N LYS A 74 45.61 3.71 12.98
CA LYS A 74 46.58 3.67 11.89
C LYS A 74 46.05 4.52 10.73
N ASN A 75 46.72 5.65 10.56
CA ASN A 75 46.94 6.42 9.34
C ASN A 75 46.38 5.80 8.04
N SER A 76 45.29 6.37 7.50
CA SER A 76 45.19 6.66 6.07
C SER A 76 44.15 7.76 5.83
N LYS A 77 44.66 8.82 5.20
CA LYS A 77 43.94 9.99 4.73
C LYS A 77 42.85 9.57 3.73
N LYS A 78 41.72 10.28 3.79
CA LYS A 78 40.87 10.65 2.66
C LYS A 78 40.17 9.49 1.92
N GLY A 79 38.93 9.21 2.32
CA GLY A 79 38.05 8.31 1.56
C GLY A 79 36.81 7.85 2.33
N LYS A 80 36.00 8.76 2.88
CA LYS A 80 34.73 8.41 3.54
C LYS A 80 33.55 9.31 3.15
N GLN A 81 33.57 9.83 1.93
CA GLN A 81 32.45 10.57 1.32
C GLN A 81 32.10 10.09 -0.10
N ALA A 82 32.75 9.04 -0.61
CA ALA A 82 32.57 8.54 -1.98
C ALA A 82 31.74 7.25 -2.09
N ALA A 83 31.23 6.71 -0.98
CA ALA A 83 30.46 5.45 -0.99
C ALA A 83 28.95 5.65 -1.22
N HIS A 84 28.46 6.90 -1.20
CA HIS A 84 27.06 7.21 -1.51
C HIS A 84 26.88 7.93 -2.86
N SER A 85 27.95 8.42 -3.48
CA SER A 85 27.87 9.09 -4.79
C SER A 85 27.91 8.11 -5.97
N SER A 86 28.54 6.94 -5.81
CA SER A 86 28.68 5.99 -6.92
C SER A 86 27.35 5.38 -7.36
N GLY A 87 26.37 5.24 -6.44
CA GLY A 87 25.08 4.65 -6.76
C GLY A 87 24.19 5.57 -7.61
N LEU A 88 24.26 6.88 -7.38
CA LEU A 88 23.47 7.85 -8.14
C LEU A 88 24.06 8.04 -9.53
N ASP A 89 25.39 8.21 -9.64
CA ASP A 89 26.07 8.35 -10.93
C ASP A 89 25.94 7.08 -11.79
N ASP A 90 26.06 5.89 -11.20
CA ASP A 90 25.86 4.62 -11.91
C ASP A 90 24.42 4.47 -12.39
N ALA A 91 23.44 4.83 -11.55
CA ALA A 91 22.04 4.80 -11.93
C ALA A 91 21.71 5.83 -13.03
N LEU A 92 22.31 7.03 -12.99
CA LEU A 92 22.15 8.04 -14.04
C LEU A 92 22.75 7.55 -15.36
N ASN A 93 23.95 6.97 -15.33
CA ASN A 93 24.58 6.37 -16.50
C ASN A 93 23.76 5.17 -17.05
N ALA A 94 23.12 4.38 -16.18
CA ALA A 94 22.24 3.27 -16.57
C ALA A 94 20.89 3.72 -17.14
N VAL A 95 20.47 4.96 -16.87
CA VAL A 95 19.32 5.61 -17.52
C VAL A 95 19.72 6.14 -18.90
N GLY A 96 20.87 6.80 -19.00
CA GLY A 96 21.42 7.40 -20.24
C GLY A 96 22.06 6.45 -21.24
N GLY A 97 21.91 5.13 -21.08
CA GLY A 97 22.52 4.14 -21.97
C GLY A 97 24.06 4.20 -22.01
N GLY A 98 24.70 4.52 -20.88
CA GLY A 98 26.16 4.61 -20.76
C GLY A 98 26.76 5.97 -21.10
N LYS A 99 25.94 7.01 -21.30
CA LYS A 99 26.37 8.42 -21.41
C LYS A 99 25.98 9.17 -20.13
N PRO A 100 26.71 10.23 -19.74
CA PRO A 100 26.30 11.08 -18.64
C PRO A 100 25.00 11.80 -19.05
N SER A 101 23.85 11.22 -18.71
CA SER A 101 22.54 11.77 -19.03
C SER A 101 22.08 12.70 -17.92
N THR A 102 21.80 13.94 -18.30
CA THR A 102 21.05 14.88 -17.47
C THR A 102 19.56 14.57 -17.60
N ILE A 103 18.88 14.34 -16.48
CA ILE A 103 17.42 14.20 -16.44
C ILE A 103 16.83 15.59 -16.23
N ASN A 104 16.13 16.13 -17.23
CA ASN A 104 15.44 17.41 -17.13
C ASN A 104 14.04 17.18 -16.56
N ALA A 105 13.83 17.54 -15.29
CA ALA A 105 12.56 17.44 -14.60
C ALA A 105 12.08 18.81 -14.13
N GLU A 106 10.93 19.26 -14.61
CA GLU A 106 10.33 20.55 -14.24
C GLU A 106 9.15 20.33 -13.28
N GLY A 107 9.30 20.80 -12.04
CA GLY A 107 8.28 20.64 -11.01
C GLY A 107 8.41 19.36 -10.19
N LEU A 108 7.54 19.24 -9.19
CA LEU A 108 7.61 18.17 -8.19
C LEU A 108 7.26 16.80 -8.77
N ASP A 109 6.17 16.72 -9.53
CA ASP A 109 5.69 15.45 -10.08
C ASP A 109 6.67 14.84 -11.10
N ASP A 110 7.29 15.69 -11.93
CA ASP A 110 8.31 15.27 -12.88
C ASP A 110 9.62 14.85 -12.16
N ALA A 111 9.99 15.48 -11.05
CA ALA A 111 11.13 15.06 -10.24
C ALA A 111 10.89 13.69 -9.58
N ILE A 112 9.68 13.42 -9.09
CA ILE A 112 9.31 12.10 -8.53
C ILE A 112 9.31 11.02 -9.62
N ALA A 113 8.81 11.35 -10.81
CA ALA A 113 8.84 10.45 -11.95
C ALA A 113 10.27 10.17 -12.44
N ALA A 114 11.14 11.19 -12.49
CA ALA A 114 12.56 11.05 -12.79
C ALA A 114 13.30 10.15 -11.77
N LEU A 115 13.03 10.32 -10.48
CA LEU A 115 13.58 9.43 -9.43
C LEU A 115 13.11 7.99 -9.59
N SER A 116 11.88 7.79 -10.06
CA SER A 116 11.34 6.45 -10.33
C SER A 116 12.03 5.77 -11.51
N LEU A 117 12.55 6.54 -12.48
CA LEU A 117 13.37 6.01 -13.59
C LEU A 117 14.77 5.58 -13.14
N LEU A 118 15.29 6.20 -12.09
CA LEU A 118 16.60 5.92 -11.54
C LEU A 118 16.63 4.59 -10.77
N LYS A 119 15.47 4.07 -10.36
CA LYS A 119 15.36 2.75 -9.76
C LYS A 119 15.80 1.68 -10.77
N LYS A 120 16.50 0.66 -10.27
CA LYS A 120 16.99 -0.48 -11.06
C LYS A 120 15.87 -1.12 -11.91
N ASP A 121 14.70 -1.28 -11.29
CA ASP A 121 13.50 -1.78 -11.95
C ASP A 121 12.50 -0.63 -12.12
N VAL A 122 12.43 -0.10 -13.35
CA VAL A 122 11.47 0.97 -13.72
C VAL A 122 10.03 0.46 -13.69
N VAL A 123 9.85 -0.83 -13.94
CA VAL A 123 8.58 -1.56 -13.81
C VAL A 123 8.87 -2.79 -12.98
N SER A 124 8.23 -2.88 -11.82
CA SER A 124 8.37 -4.03 -10.93
C SER A 124 7.68 -5.26 -11.51
N ASP A 125 8.15 -6.47 -11.18
CA ASP A 125 7.47 -7.71 -11.61
C ASP A 125 6.03 -7.79 -11.07
N THR A 126 5.75 -7.12 -9.95
CA THR A 126 4.41 -7.01 -9.37
C THR A 126 3.48 -6.08 -10.13
N GLU A 127 4.03 -5.13 -10.90
CA GLU A 127 3.26 -4.20 -11.75
C GLU A 127 2.87 -4.81 -13.09
N ILE A 128 3.53 -5.90 -13.49
CA ILE A 128 3.21 -6.63 -14.71
C ILE A 128 2.05 -7.58 -14.41
N ASP A 129 0.89 -7.28 -15.02
CA ASP A 129 -0.28 -8.12 -14.90
C ASP A 129 -0.51 -8.91 -16.20
N ARG A 130 -0.60 -10.23 -16.05
CA ARG A 130 -0.96 -11.16 -17.14
C ARG A 130 -2.48 -11.37 -17.25
N HIS A 131 -3.25 -10.95 -16.23
CA HIS A 131 -4.70 -11.14 -16.16
C HIS A 131 -5.44 -9.86 -15.73
N PRO A 132 -5.32 -8.76 -16.50
CA PRO A 132 -6.02 -7.52 -16.19
C PRO A 132 -7.56 -7.69 -16.16
N GLU A 133 -8.11 -8.66 -16.90
CA GLU A 133 -9.54 -9.01 -16.89
C GLU A 133 -10.05 -9.41 -15.50
N ARG A 134 -9.21 -10.07 -14.67
CA ARG A 134 -9.61 -10.46 -13.32
C ARG A 134 -9.77 -9.25 -12.40
N ARG A 135 -8.96 -8.22 -12.61
CA ARG A 135 -9.02 -6.97 -11.83
C ARG A 135 -10.08 -6.02 -12.35
N PHE A 136 -10.44 -6.13 -13.64
CA PHE A 136 -11.44 -5.29 -14.29
C PHE A 136 -12.77 -5.26 -13.53
N LYS A 137 -13.29 -6.42 -13.12
CA LYS A 137 -14.58 -6.49 -12.39
C LYS A 137 -14.52 -5.77 -11.03
N ALA A 138 -13.43 -5.94 -10.29
CA ALA A 138 -13.25 -5.31 -8.99
C ALA A 138 -13.06 -3.78 -9.14
N ALA A 139 -12.25 -3.37 -10.11
CA ALA A 139 -12.03 -1.96 -10.41
C ALA A 139 -13.31 -1.27 -10.92
N LEU A 140 -14.08 -1.93 -11.78
CA LEU A 140 -15.39 -1.45 -12.22
C LEU A 140 -16.34 -1.28 -11.03
N ALA A 141 -16.43 -2.28 -10.15
CA ALA A 141 -17.28 -2.20 -8.96
C ALA A 141 -16.89 -0.99 -8.10
N ALA A 142 -15.60 -0.83 -7.78
CA ALA A 142 -15.09 0.30 -7.01
C ALA A 142 -15.37 1.65 -7.70
N TYR A 143 -15.21 1.75 -9.02
CA TYR A 143 -15.52 2.96 -9.77
C TYR A 143 -17.01 3.29 -9.76
N THR A 144 -17.85 2.29 -10.02
CA THR A 144 -19.30 2.46 -10.05
C THR A 144 -19.86 2.86 -8.68
N GLU A 145 -19.38 2.28 -7.59
CA GLU A 145 -19.83 2.64 -6.24
C GLU A 145 -19.52 4.11 -5.89
N ARG A 146 -18.37 4.62 -6.33
CA ARG A 146 -18.00 6.03 -6.15
C ARG A 146 -18.77 6.97 -7.09
N ARG A 147 -18.90 6.60 -8.36
CA ARG A 147 -19.41 7.49 -9.42
C ARG A 147 -20.94 7.49 -9.55
N LEU A 148 -21.63 6.43 -9.13
CA LEU A 148 -23.09 6.32 -9.19
C LEU A 148 -23.86 7.38 -8.37
N PRO A 149 -23.46 7.80 -7.15
CA PRO A 149 -24.11 8.92 -6.47
C PRO A 149 -23.91 10.25 -7.21
N GLU A 150 -22.71 10.52 -7.69
CA GLU A 150 -22.40 11.74 -8.46
C GLU A 150 -23.24 11.80 -9.76
N LEU A 151 -23.29 10.70 -10.50
CA LEU A 151 -24.11 10.59 -11.72
C LEU A 151 -25.61 10.72 -11.47
N ARG A 152 -26.10 10.32 -10.28
CA ARG A 152 -27.51 10.45 -9.90
C ARG A 152 -27.88 11.90 -9.60
N GLU A 153 -26.95 12.68 -9.04
CA GLU A 153 -27.12 14.12 -8.80
C GLU A 153 -27.00 14.92 -10.10
N GLU A 154 -26.07 14.56 -10.98
CA GLU A 154 -25.89 15.18 -12.30
C GLU A 154 -27.07 14.89 -13.24
N ASN A 155 -27.64 13.67 -13.19
CA ASN A 155 -28.72 13.23 -14.07
C ASN A 155 -29.94 12.72 -13.27
N PRO A 156 -30.66 13.61 -12.58
CA PRO A 156 -31.86 13.25 -11.84
C PRO A 156 -32.95 12.80 -12.83
N GLY A 157 -33.33 11.52 -12.78
CA GLY A 157 -34.40 10.94 -13.61
C GLY A 157 -33.96 9.76 -14.48
N MET A 158 -32.66 9.51 -14.61
CA MET A 158 -32.15 8.31 -15.28
C MET A 158 -32.34 7.06 -14.41
N ARG A 159 -32.67 5.93 -15.03
CA ARG A 159 -32.75 4.65 -14.31
C ARG A 159 -31.36 4.21 -13.86
N LYS A 160 -31.27 3.48 -12.74
CA LYS A 160 -29.99 2.97 -12.20
C LYS A 160 -29.14 2.26 -13.27
N ARG A 161 -29.76 1.40 -14.09
CA ARG A 161 -29.08 0.71 -15.19
C ARG A 161 -28.44 1.65 -16.21
N GLN A 162 -29.09 2.77 -16.53
CA GLN A 162 -28.54 3.76 -17.48
C GLN A 162 -27.37 4.53 -16.86
N LEU A 163 -27.44 4.84 -15.56
CA LEU A 163 -26.33 5.44 -14.81
C LEU A 163 -25.14 4.48 -14.74
N GLU A 164 -25.38 3.18 -14.51
CA GLU A 164 -24.35 2.14 -14.54
C GLU A 164 -23.70 2.01 -15.94
N GLU A 165 -24.50 2.10 -17.02
CA GLU A 165 -23.99 2.10 -18.40
C GLU A 165 -23.15 3.36 -18.71
N LEU A 166 -23.52 4.53 -18.19
CA LEU A 166 -22.71 5.75 -18.29
C LEU A 166 -21.40 5.63 -17.52
N ALA A 167 -21.47 5.17 -16.27
CA ALA A 167 -20.28 4.91 -15.45
C ALA A 167 -19.34 3.90 -16.12
N TYR A 168 -19.88 2.84 -16.74
CA TYR A 168 -19.09 1.86 -17.48
C TYR A 168 -18.36 2.49 -18.68
N LYS A 169 -19.03 3.36 -19.45
CA LYS A 169 -18.40 4.07 -20.59
C LYS A 169 -17.30 5.04 -20.16
N GLU A 170 -17.50 5.75 -19.05
CA GLU A 170 -16.46 6.59 -18.45
C GLU A 170 -15.29 5.73 -17.97
N PHE A 171 -15.57 4.63 -17.30
CA PHE A 171 -14.56 3.71 -16.78
C PHE A 171 -13.70 3.12 -17.90
N GLN A 172 -14.28 2.74 -19.04
CA GLN A 172 -13.52 2.21 -20.17
C GLN A 172 -12.40 3.16 -20.64
N LYS A 173 -12.59 4.48 -20.52
CA LYS A 173 -11.61 5.50 -20.92
C LYS A 173 -10.73 5.97 -19.76
N SER A 174 -11.08 5.64 -18.53
CA SER A 174 -10.37 6.10 -17.34
C SER A 174 -9.03 5.36 -17.16
N ASP A 175 -8.06 6.04 -16.56
CA ASP A 175 -6.77 5.47 -16.15
C ASP A 175 -6.92 4.46 -14.98
N GLU A 176 -8.06 4.50 -14.29
CA GLU A 176 -8.44 3.53 -13.25
C GLU A 176 -8.72 2.13 -13.82
N ASN A 177 -8.99 2.02 -15.13
CA ASN A 177 -9.21 0.74 -15.78
C ASN A 177 -7.90 -0.06 -15.88
N PRO A 178 -7.80 -1.23 -15.24
CA PRO A 178 -6.61 -2.08 -15.32
C PRO A 178 -6.21 -2.44 -16.75
N LEU A 179 -7.16 -2.48 -17.69
CA LEU A 179 -6.88 -2.80 -19.10
C LEU A 179 -6.08 -1.71 -19.82
N ASN A 180 -6.20 -0.45 -19.39
CA ASN A 180 -5.53 0.69 -20.02
C ASN A 180 -4.08 0.87 -19.53
N LYS A 181 -3.63 0.07 -18.56
CA LYS A 181 -2.27 0.14 -18.02
C LYS A 181 -1.24 -0.34 -19.05
N GLU A 182 -0.18 0.45 -19.23
CA GLU A 182 0.91 0.12 -20.16
C GLU A 182 1.71 -1.14 -19.76
N THR A 183 1.58 -1.60 -18.52
CA THR A 183 2.32 -2.74 -17.95
C THR A 183 1.66 -4.10 -18.21
N ASN A 184 0.55 -4.14 -18.94
CA ASN A 184 -0.17 -5.37 -19.25
C ASN A 184 0.59 -6.22 -20.28
N VAL A 185 0.62 -7.53 -20.03
CA VAL A 185 1.27 -8.52 -20.90
C VAL A 185 0.26 -9.61 -21.29
N ALA A 186 0.40 -10.16 -22.50
CA ALA A 186 -0.40 -11.30 -22.94
C ALA A 186 -0.18 -12.52 -22.01
N PHE A 187 -1.22 -13.32 -21.79
CA PHE A 187 -1.15 -14.48 -20.90
C PHE A 187 -0.04 -15.48 -21.28
N ASN A 188 0.15 -15.73 -22.58
CA ASN A 188 1.14 -16.66 -23.14
C ASN A 188 2.50 -16.00 -23.48
N ALA A 189 2.74 -14.77 -23.01
CA ALA A 189 4.00 -14.08 -23.30
C ALA A 189 5.19 -14.80 -22.67
N THR A 190 6.30 -14.83 -23.40
CA THR A 190 7.57 -15.36 -22.91
C THR A 190 8.25 -14.39 -21.96
N ASP A 191 9.26 -14.86 -21.22
CA ASP A 191 10.04 -13.98 -20.34
C ASP A 191 10.80 -12.90 -21.15
N GLU A 192 11.20 -13.20 -22.38
CA GLU A 192 11.81 -12.21 -23.29
C GLU A 192 10.82 -11.09 -23.66
N ASP A 193 9.56 -11.44 -23.92
CA ASP A 193 8.50 -10.46 -24.22
C ASP A 193 8.26 -9.52 -23.03
N VAL A 194 8.25 -10.06 -21.81
CA VAL A 194 8.15 -9.26 -20.58
C VAL A 194 9.32 -8.29 -20.46
N GLN A 195 10.55 -8.77 -20.69
CA GLN A 195 11.74 -7.92 -20.64
C GLN A 195 11.74 -6.84 -21.73
N ASN A 196 11.27 -7.18 -22.93
CA ASN A 196 11.12 -6.23 -24.03
C ASN A 196 10.06 -5.16 -23.71
N LEU A 197 8.94 -5.55 -23.10
CA LEU A 197 7.94 -4.60 -22.61
C LEU A 197 8.55 -3.66 -21.57
N LYS A 198 9.23 -4.17 -20.54
CA LYS A 198 9.91 -3.37 -19.51
C LYS A 198 10.88 -2.36 -20.14
N LYS A 199 11.71 -2.81 -21.09
CA LYS A 199 12.65 -1.94 -21.83
C LYS A 199 11.91 -0.87 -22.62
N SER A 200 10.82 -1.22 -23.31
CA SER A 200 10.02 -0.26 -24.08
C SER A 200 9.39 0.81 -23.19
N ILE A 201 8.87 0.43 -22.02
CA ILE A 201 8.30 1.37 -21.04
C ILE A 201 9.40 2.27 -20.47
N LYS A 202 10.56 1.70 -20.12
CA LYS A 202 11.72 2.48 -19.68
C LYS A 202 12.15 3.49 -20.74
N GLN A 203 12.24 3.10 -22.00
CA GLN A 203 12.58 3.99 -23.11
C GLN A 203 11.55 5.11 -23.32
N LYS A 204 10.25 4.79 -23.28
CA LYS A 204 9.18 5.80 -23.39
C LYS A 204 9.26 6.84 -22.26
N ARG A 205 9.44 6.38 -21.03
CA ARG A 205 9.53 7.25 -19.85
C ARG A 205 10.80 8.10 -19.87
N THR A 206 11.96 7.51 -20.19
CA THR A 206 13.24 8.24 -20.28
C THR A 206 13.20 9.32 -21.35
N LYS A 207 12.65 9.03 -22.53
CA LYS A 207 12.48 10.01 -23.62
C LYS A 207 11.70 11.27 -23.22
N LYS A 208 10.81 11.19 -22.22
CA LYS A 208 10.11 12.37 -21.67
C LYS A 208 11.09 13.36 -21.03
N PHE A 209 12.18 12.86 -20.42
CA PHE A 209 13.13 13.61 -19.61
C PHE A 209 14.46 13.91 -20.31
N GLU A 210 14.64 13.43 -21.54
CA GLU A 210 15.79 13.72 -22.41
C GLU A 210 15.67 15.07 -23.15
N ARG A 211 14.63 15.86 -22.86
CA ARG A 211 14.37 17.15 -23.51
C ARG A 211 15.47 18.18 -23.30
#